data_AF-A0A4U2XZ44-F1
#
_entry.id   AF-A0A4U2XZ44-F1
#
_cell.length_a   1.000
_cell.length_b   1.000
_cell.length_c   1.000
_cell.angle_alpha   90.00
_cell.angle_beta   90.00
_cell.angle_gamma   90.00
#
_symmetry.space_group_name_H-M   'P 1'
#
loop_
_entity.id
_entity.type
_entity.pdbx_description
1 polymer ?
#
loop_
_entity_poly.entity_id
_entity_poly.type
_entity_poly.pdbx_seq_one_letter_code
_entity_poly.pdbx_strand_id
1 'polypeptide(L)' 'MMIPLIRHNKAFKQLHDYYTTRAVNPLCKKQSIVVLCGKLLKILHSLCKKKVHFDVSHMMKDLYCLQEAA' A
#
# COMPACT_ATOMS: atom_id res chain seq x y z
N MET A 1 -7.45 11.44 -1.71
CA MET A 1 -8.18 10.16 -1.55
C MET A 1 -7.51 9.18 -0.60
N MET A 2 -6.18 9.16 -0.49
CA MET A 2 -5.48 8.17 0.36
C MET A 2 -5.66 8.39 1.88
N ILE A 3 -5.78 9.65 2.32
CA ILE A 3 -5.91 10.01 3.74
C ILE A 3 -7.11 9.35 4.45
N PRO A 4 -8.36 9.42 3.96
CA PRO A 4 -9.47 8.74 4.61
C PRO A 4 -9.28 7.20 4.63
N LEU A 5 -8.71 6.62 3.57
CA LEU A 5 -8.44 5.18 3.53
C LEU A 5 -7.42 4.76 4.59
N ILE A 6 -6.33 5.51 4.75
CA ILE A 6 -5.35 5.30 5.83
C ILE A 6 -5.99 5.46 7.20
N ARG A 7 -6.90 6.43 7.39
CA ARG A 7 -7.55 6.69 8.67
C ARG A 7 -8.52 5.57 9.09
N HIS A 8 -9.27 5.02 8.14
CA HIS A 8 -10.36 4.07 8.42
C HIS A 8 -10.00 2.60 8.16
N ASN A 9 -8.93 2.32 7.42
CA ASN A 9 -8.48 0.96 7.14
C ASN A 9 -7.15 0.66 7.87
N LYS A 10 -7.21 -0.24 8.85
CA LYS A 10 -6.04 -0.61 9.69
C LYS A 10 -4.86 -1.14 8.87
N ALA A 11 -5.12 -1.88 7.79
CA ALA A 11 -4.05 -2.42 6.95
C ALA A 11 -3.33 -1.32 6.17
N PHE A 12 -4.07 -0.37 5.59
CA PHE A 12 -3.45 0.81 4.95
C PHE A 12 -2.72 1.71 5.95
N LYS A 13 -3.21 1.83 7.18
CA LYS A 13 -2.50 2.52 8.27
C LYS A 13 -1.18 1.83 8.58
N GLN A 14 -1.18 0.51 8.80
CA GLN A 14 0.04 -0.26 9.07
C GLN A 14 1.05 -0.15 7.94
N LEU A 15 0.61 -0.16 6.68
CA LEU A 15 1.49 0.06 5.53
C LEU A 15 2.09 1.47 5.54
N HIS A 16 1.29 2.50 5.83
CA HIS A 16 1.78 3.87 5.94
C HIS A 16 2.84 4.01 7.04
N ASP A 17 2.53 3.47 8.23
CA ASP A 17 3.43 3.47 9.38
C ASP A 17 4.72 2.72 9.03
N TYR A 18 4.64 1.55 8.41
CA TYR A 18 5.82 0.79 7.93
C TYR A 18 6.69 1.61 6.98
N TYR A 19 6.13 2.23 5.95
CA TYR A 19 6.92 3.01 4.99
C TYR A 19 7.59 4.23 5.61
N THR A 20 6.98 4.84 6.62
CA THR A 20 7.52 6.04 7.28
C THR A 20 8.50 5.72 8.42
N THR A 21 8.50 4.48 8.93
CA THR A 21 9.33 4.07 10.08
C THR A 21 10.33 2.95 9.78
N ARG A 22 10.37 2.41 8.55
CA ARG A 22 11.32 1.37 8.14
C ARG A 22 12.77 1.82 8.30
N ALA A 23 13.63 0.89 8.73
CA ALA A 23 15.04 1.16 9.00
C ALA A 23 15.84 1.60 7.75
N VAL A 24 15.50 1.06 6.58
CA VAL A 24 16.18 1.37 5.32
C VAL A 24 15.29 2.27 4.47
N ASN A 25 15.80 3.47 4.12
CA ASN A 25 15.12 4.47 3.30
C ASN A 25 13.70 4.83 3.82
N PRO A 26 13.55 5.34 5.06
CA PRO A 26 12.24 5.78 5.55
C PRO A 26 11.66 6.84 4.61
N LEU A 27 10.41 6.64 4.20
CA LEU A 27 9.75 7.56 3.29
C LEU A 27 9.14 8.73 4.06
N CYS A 28 9.23 9.92 3.47
CA CYS A 28 8.45 11.06 3.92
C CYS A 28 6.95 10.75 3.82
N LYS A 29 6.12 11.34 4.70
CA LYS A 29 4.65 11.11 4.71
C LYS A 29 4.01 11.24 3.33
N LYS A 30 4.42 12.24 2.55
CA LYS A 30 3.93 12.47 1.17
C LYS A 30 4.36 11.35 0.20
N GLN A 31 5.60 10.86 0.31
CA GLN A 31 6.10 9.76 -0.53
C GLN A 31 5.38 8.45 -0.23
N SER A 32 5.15 8.15 1.06
CA SER A 32 4.35 6.98 1.47
C SER A 32 2.94 7.02 0.86
N ILE A 33 2.30 8.19 0.83
CA ILE A 33 0.99 8.35 0.18
C ILE A 33 1.06 8.01 -1.32
N VAL A 34 2.07 8.50 -2.04
CA VAL A 34 2.24 8.22 -3.48
C VAL A 34 2.40 6.72 -3.74
N VAL A 35 3.24 6.06 -2.94
CA VAL A 35 3.46 4.60 -2.98
C VAL A 35 2.15 3.84 -2.75
N LEU A 36 1.38 4.24 -1.73
CA LEU A 36 0.10 3.61 -1.40
C LEU A 36 -0.98 3.82 -2.47
N CYS A 37 -1.00 4.97 -3.14
CA CYS A 37 -1.87 5.21 -4.29
C CYS A 37 -1.56 4.22 -5.43
N GLY A 38 -0.28 4.01 -5.76
CA GLY A 38 0.14 3.02 -6.76
C GLY A 38 -0.28 1.60 -6.37
N LYS A 39 -0.16 1.24 -5.08
CA LYS A 39 -0.64 -0.05 -4.57
C LYS A 39 -2.14 -0.21 -4.73
N LEU A 40 -2.92 0.83 -4.40
CA LEU A 40 -4.38 0.82 -4.55
C LEU A 40 -4.79 0.58 -6.00
N LEU A 41 -4.13 1.23 -6.96
CA LEU A 41 -4.39 1.02 -8.38
C LEU A 41 -4.13 -0.43 -8.80
N LYS A 42 -3.03 -1.05 -8.35
CA LYS A 42 -2.72 -2.46 -8.64
C LYS A 42 -3.78 -3.41 -8.05
N ILE A 43 -4.27 -3.13 -6.85
CA ILE A 43 -5.34 -3.89 -6.21
C ILE A 43 -6.63 -3.78 -7.02
N LEU A 44 -7.10 -2.57 -7.32
CA LEU A 44 -8.31 -2.33 -8.11
C LEU A 44 -8.21 -3.00 -9.48
N HIS A 45 -7.08 -2.85 -10.16
CA HIS A 45 -6.83 -3.49 -11.45
C HIS A 45 -6.94 -5.03 -11.35
N SER A 46 -6.36 -5.63 -10.31
CA SER A 46 -6.41 -7.08 -10.09
C SER A 46 -7.82 -7.56 -9.79
N LEU A 47 -8.59 -6.83 -8.98
CA LEU A 47 -10.00 -7.15 -8.70
C LEU A 47 -10.83 -7.12 -9.99
N CYS A 48 -10.67 -6.08 -10.80
CA CYS A 48 -11.39 -5.92 -12.07
C CYS A 48 -11.00 -6.97 -13.11
N LYS A 49 -9.71 -7.30 -13.25
CA LYS A 49 -9.22 -8.21 -14.30
C LYS A 49 -9.32 -9.68 -13.93
N LYS A 50 -8.93 -10.04 -12.71
CA LYS A 50 -8.88 -11.44 -12.27
C LYS A 50 -10.21 -11.92 -11.68
N LYS A 51 -11.18 -11.01 -11.47
CA LYS A 51 -12.48 -11.31 -10.84
C LYS A 51 -12.34 -12.06 -9.50
N VAL A 52 -11.28 -11.73 -8.76
CA VAL A 52 -10.99 -12.29 -7.44
C VAL A 52 -11.56 -11.40 -6.34
N HIS A 53 -11.84 -11.98 -5.19
CA HIS A 53 -12.20 -11.21 -4.00
C HIS A 53 -10.99 -10.51 -3.41
N PHE A 54 -11.23 -9.38 -2.76
CA PHE A 54 -10.20 -8.67 -2.02
C PHE A 54 -9.77 -9.49 -0.80
N ASP A 55 -8.47 -9.79 -0.71
CA ASP A 55 -7.84 -10.45 0.43
C ASP A 55 -6.78 -9.53 1.03
N VAL A 56 -7.01 -9.10 2.28
CA VAL A 56 -6.09 -8.26 3.05
C VAL A 56 -4.76 -8.96 3.30
N SER A 57 -4.77 -10.26 3.58
CA SER A 57 -3.55 -11.04 3.83
C SER A 57 -2.67 -11.08 2.59
N HIS A 58 -3.28 -11.29 1.42
CA HIS A 58 -2.59 -11.22 0.14
C HIS A 58 -2.04 -9.81 -0.14
N MET A 59 -2.84 -8.78 0.10
CA MET A 59 -2.41 -7.38 -0.03
C MET A 59 -1.19 -7.06 0.85
N MET A 60 -1.17 -7.54 2.10
CA MET A 60 -0.10 -7.28 3.05
C MET A 60 1.17 -8.07 2.73
N LYS A 61 1.07 -9.27 2.13
CA LYS A 61 2.23 -10.07 1.71
C LYS A 61 2.93 -9.52 0.48
N ASP A 62 2.19 -8.87 -0.42
CA ASP A 62 2.71 -8.24 -1.65
C ASP A 62 3.47 -6.92 -1.39
N LEU A 63 4.26 -6.87 -0.31
CA LEU A 63 5.09 -5.74 0.08
C LEU A 63 6.39 -5.62 -0.75
N TYR A 64 6.82 -6.71 -1.39
CA TYR A 64 8.10 -6.81 -2.09
C TYR A 64 8.17 -6.03 -3.42
N CYS A 65 7.03 -5.69 -4.04
CA CYS A 65 7.01 -4.98 -5.33
C CYS A 65 7.35 -3.47 -5.26
N LEU A 66 7.71 -2.93 -4.09
CA LEU A 66 8.00 -1.49 -3.90
C LEU A 66 9.46 -1.22 -3.50
N GLN A 67 10.27 -2.27 -3.37
CA GLN A 67 11.70 -2.14 -3.10
C GLN A 67 12.53 -1.94 -4.38
N GLU A 68 12.05 -2.39 -5.53
CA GLU A 68 12.75 -2.27 -6.83
C GLU A 68 12.62 -0.89 -7.51
N ALA A 69 11.81 0.02 -6.98
CA ALA A 69 11.59 1.35 -7.56
C ALA A 69 12.49 2.44 -6.94
N ALA A 70 13.59 2.07 -6.28
CA ALA A 70 14.54 2.98 -5.62
C ALA A 70 15.94 2.83 -6.22
#